data_AF-A0A1D2QEG5-F1
#
_entry.id   AF-A0A1D2QEG5-F1
#
_cell.length_a   1.000
_cell.length_b   1.000
_cell.length_c   1.000
_cell.angle_alpha   90.00
_cell.angle_beta   90.00
_cell.angle_gamma   90.00
#
_symmetry.space_group_name_H-M   'P 1'
#
loop_
_entity.id
_entity.type
_entity.pdbx_description
1 polymer ?
#
loop_
_entity_poly.entity_id
_entity_poly.type
_entity_poly.pdbx_seq_one_letter_code
_entity_poly.pdbx_strand_id
1 'polypeptide(L)'
;MNDGEHQHEAGEDTLSTAELHAVLMSEERRQVLQFFLERDESVATMNEVANHLAAPDGGFEEPERAKMALHHALLPKLADTGVLEYDSQSNRTRYRGHKRLEALLSVTSVA
;
A
#
# COMPACT_ATOMS: atom_id res chain seq x y z
N MET A 1 7.84 -32.28 0.71
CA MET A 1 7.56 -31.07 1.51
C MET A 1 6.44 -30.35 0.81
N ASN A 2 5.32 -30.22 1.50
CA ASN A 2 4.13 -29.54 1.01
C ASN A 2 4.24 -28.09 1.44
N ASP A 3 4.48 -27.18 0.50
CA ASP A 3 4.40 -25.74 0.77
C ASP A 3 3.46 -25.13 -0.28
N GLY A 4 2.18 -25.34 0.03
CA GLY A 4 1.07 -24.46 -0.26
C GLY A 4 1.09 -23.74 -1.59
N GLU A 5 0.38 -24.34 -2.55
CA GLU A 5 -0.31 -23.61 -3.61
C GLU A 5 -0.99 -22.37 -2.99
N HIS A 6 -0.40 -21.19 -3.16
CA HIS A 6 -1.10 -19.92 -2.94
C HIS A 6 -2.09 -19.76 -4.09
N GLN A 7 -3.21 -20.49 -3.99
CA GLN A 7 -4.38 -20.23 -4.80
C GLN A 7 -4.92 -18.88 -4.33
N HIS A 8 -4.55 -17.82 -5.05
CA HIS A 8 -5.08 -16.48 -4.90
C HIS A 8 -6.55 -16.51 -5.38
N GLU A 9 -7.43 -16.96 -4.50
CA GLU A 9 -8.88 -16.87 -4.69
C GLU A 9 -9.30 -15.41 -4.51
N ALA A 10 -9.88 -14.86 -5.57
CA ALA A 10 -10.30 -13.48 -5.64
C ALA A 10 -11.41 -13.16 -4.63
N GLY A 11 -11.23 -12.08 -3.87
CA GLY A 11 -12.32 -11.31 -3.27
C GLY A 11 -12.47 -11.42 -1.75
N GLU A 12 -12.23 -10.28 -1.10
CA GLU A 12 -12.75 -9.87 0.21
C GLU A 12 -12.09 -10.51 1.45
N ASP A 13 -11.10 -9.81 2.03
CA ASP A 13 -10.54 -10.02 3.38
C ASP A 13 -9.62 -11.26 3.60
N THR A 14 -8.92 -11.74 2.56
CA THR A 14 -8.09 -12.96 2.64
C THR A 14 -6.65 -12.77 3.13
N LEU A 15 -6.20 -11.54 3.41
CA LEU A 15 -4.83 -11.32 3.88
C LEU A 15 -4.55 -12.13 5.14
N SER A 16 -3.47 -12.89 5.10
CA SER A 16 -2.97 -13.58 6.28
C SER A 16 -2.41 -12.58 7.29
N THR A 17 -2.41 -12.96 8.57
CA THR A 17 -1.85 -12.13 9.65
C THR A 17 -0.39 -11.75 9.37
N ALA A 18 0.40 -12.67 8.79
CA ALA A 18 1.78 -12.39 8.43
C ALA A 18 1.91 -11.30 7.35
N GLU A 19 1.03 -11.29 6.36
CA GLU A 19 1.01 -10.28 5.29
C GLU A 19 0.55 -8.92 5.83
N LEU A 20 -0.50 -8.91 6.65
CA LEU A 20 -0.94 -7.70 7.36
C LEU A 20 0.21 -7.10 8.18
N HIS A 21 0.90 -7.92 8.98
CA HIS A 21 2.06 -7.47 9.74
C HIS A 21 3.18 -6.97 8.83
N ALA A 22 3.49 -7.69 7.75
CA ALA A 22 4.53 -7.29 6.82
C ALA A 22 4.22 -5.93 6.16
N VAL A 23 2.96 -5.66 5.83
CA VAL A 23 2.50 -4.37 5.30
C VAL A 23 2.63 -3.28 6.37
N LEU A 24 2.14 -3.53 7.58
CA LEU A 24 2.12 -2.57 8.68
C LEU A 24 3.52 -2.22 9.23
N MET A 25 4.49 -3.13 9.13
CA MET A 25 5.85 -2.90 9.62
C MET A 25 6.67 -1.95 8.75
N SER A 26 6.29 -1.74 7.49
CA SER A 26 6.92 -0.71 6.65
C SER A 26 6.19 0.61 6.81
N GLU A 27 6.92 1.62 7.28
CA GLU A 27 6.42 2.98 7.41
C GLU A 27 5.96 3.54 6.06
N GLU A 28 6.73 3.33 5.00
CA GLU A 28 6.44 3.85 3.68
C GLU A 28 5.17 3.21 3.09
N ARG A 29 4.98 1.90 3.32
CA ARG A 29 3.74 1.20 2.90
C ARG A 29 2.54 1.69 3.69
N ARG A 30 2.72 1.96 4.98
CA ARG A 30 1.69 2.54 5.84
C ARG A 30 1.26 3.91 5.33
N GLN A 31 2.21 4.77 4.98
CA GLN A 31 1.93 6.11 4.46
C GLN A 31 1.17 6.06 3.12
N VAL A 32 1.53 5.14 2.22
CA VAL A 32 0.76 4.93 0.98
C VAL A 32 -0.70 4.59 1.28
N LEU A 33 -0.95 3.72 2.25
CA LEU A 33 -2.31 3.32 2.62
C LEU A 33 -3.06 4.44 3.35
N GLN A 34 -2.38 5.14 4.26
CA GLN A 34 -2.93 6.31 4.96
C GLN A 34 -3.35 7.39 3.97
N PHE A 35 -2.54 7.67 2.95
CA PHE A 35 -2.90 8.62 1.89
C PHE A 35 -4.27 8.33 1.26
N PHE A 36 -4.60 7.06 0.98
CA PHE A 36 -5.90 6.69 0.42
C PHE A 36 -7.04 6.83 1.45
N LEU A 37 -6.77 6.48 2.71
CA LEU A 37 -7.76 6.58 3.79
C LEU A 37 -8.07 8.02 4.19
N GLU A 38 -7.05 8.87 4.32
CA GLU A 38 -7.21 10.27 4.69
C GLU A 38 -7.93 11.09 3.61
N ARG A 39 -7.76 10.70 2.35
CA ARG A 39 -8.38 11.39 1.20
C ARG A 39 -9.75 10.82 0.84
N ASP A 40 -10.17 9.73 1.47
CA ASP A 40 -11.36 8.97 1.07
C ASP A 40 -11.33 8.63 -0.44
N GLU A 41 -10.13 8.43 -0.98
CA GLU A 41 -9.89 8.28 -2.41
C GLU A 41 -9.44 6.84 -2.68
N SER A 42 -10.06 6.18 -3.65
CA SER A 42 -9.71 4.80 -4.01
C SER A 42 -8.73 4.73 -5.19
N VAL A 43 -8.51 5.82 -5.92
CA VAL A 43 -7.63 5.82 -7.09
C VAL A 43 -6.76 7.06 -7.06
N ALA A 44 -5.45 6.88 -7.16
CA ALA A 44 -4.52 7.99 -7.26
C ALA A 44 -3.45 7.72 -8.30
N THR A 45 -2.81 8.79 -8.75
CA THR A 45 -1.63 8.70 -9.60
C THR A 45 -0.38 8.47 -8.76
N MET A 46 0.62 7.83 -9.36
CA MET A 46 1.91 7.63 -8.71
C MET A 46 2.56 8.94 -8.28
N ASN A 47 2.29 10.04 -9.01
CA ASN A 47 2.82 11.36 -8.69
C ASN A 47 2.19 11.94 -7.41
N GLU A 48 0.89 11.74 -7.20
CA GLU A 48 0.19 12.18 -5.98
C GLU A 48 0.70 11.43 -4.76
N VAL A 49 0.80 10.10 -4.87
CA VAL A 49 1.34 9.27 -3.79
C VAL A 49 2.79 9.63 -3.50
N ALA A 50 3.63 9.81 -4.52
CA ALA A 50 5.02 10.20 -4.34
C ALA A 50 5.20 11.57 -3.69
N ASN A 51 4.37 12.56 -4.06
CA ASN A 51 4.39 13.88 -3.44
C ASN A 51 3.99 13.83 -1.96
N HIS A 52 3.01 12.99 -1.61
CA HIS A 52 2.64 12.80 -0.21
C HIS A 52 3.76 12.11 0.58
N LEU A 53 4.40 11.09 0.00
CA LEU A 53 5.54 10.41 0.61
C LEU A 53 6.80 11.29 0.75
N ALA A 54 6.91 12.35 -0.04
CA ALA A 54 7.98 13.34 0.04
C ALA A 54 7.59 14.60 0.83
N ALA A 55 6.43 14.60 1.49
CA ALA A 55 6.05 15.67 2.40
C ALA A 55 6.98 15.70 3.64
N PRO A 56 6.98 16.78 4.44
CA PRO A 56 7.86 16.90 5.61
C PRO A 56 7.73 15.75 6.62
N ASP A 57 6.54 15.17 6.74
CA ASP A 57 6.23 14.02 7.59
C ASP A 57 6.38 12.68 6.83
N GLY A 58 6.84 12.73 5.59
CA GLY A 58 7.03 11.61 4.69
C GLY A 58 8.37 10.88 4.89
N GLY A 59 8.44 9.62 4.44
CA GLY A 59 9.66 8.80 4.50
C GLY A 59 10.71 9.10 3.43
N PHE A 60 10.46 10.05 2.50
CA PHE A 60 11.36 10.35 1.38
C PHE A 60 11.76 11.81 1.32
N GLU A 61 13.03 12.07 1.03
CA GLU A 61 13.55 13.45 0.88
C GLU A 61 13.07 14.14 -0.42
N GLU A 62 12.75 13.36 -1.47
CA GLU A 62 12.39 13.90 -2.78
C GLU A 62 11.34 13.02 -3.50
N PRO A 63 10.35 13.60 -4.19
CA PRO A 63 9.31 12.84 -4.86
C PRO A 63 9.83 11.88 -5.93
N GLU A 64 10.94 12.19 -6.62
CA GLU A 64 11.52 11.29 -7.62
C GLU A 64 12.06 9.99 -6.97
N ARG A 65 12.66 10.08 -5.77
CA ARG A 65 13.08 8.91 -4.99
C ARG A 65 11.86 8.07 -4.57
N ALA A 66 10.81 8.74 -4.10
CA ALA A 66 9.55 8.08 -3.74
C ALA A 66 8.94 7.35 -4.94
N LYS A 67 8.91 7.95 -6.13
CA LYS A 67 8.42 7.31 -7.37
C LYS A 67 9.19 6.04 -7.71
N MET A 68 10.53 6.07 -7.63
CA MET A 68 11.34 4.89 -7.88
C MET A 68 11.01 3.77 -6.88
N ALA A 69 10.93 4.09 -5.59
CA ALA A 69 10.57 3.12 -4.57
C ALA A 69 9.14 2.58 -4.75
N LEU A 70 8.19 3.45 -5.12
CA LEU A 70 6.81 3.10 -5.44
C LEU A 70 6.76 2.09 -6.59
N HIS A 71 7.41 2.39 -7.71
CA HIS A 71 7.40 1.54 -8.89
C HIS A 71 8.13 0.20 -8.68
N HIS A 72 9.25 0.20 -7.95
CA HIS A 72 10.11 -0.99 -7.84
C HIS A 72 9.84 -1.88 -6.63
N ALA A 73 9.29 -1.33 -5.54
CA ALA A 73 9.20 -2.06 -4.27
C ALA A 73 7.84 -1.91 -3.59
N LEU A 74 7.33 -0.70 -3.41
CA LEU A 74 6.15 -0.48 -2.57
C LEU A 74 4.88 -0.94 -3.27
N LEU A 75 4.60 -0.43 -4.47
CA LEU A 75 3.37 -0.73 -5.19
C LEU A 75 3.30 -2.17 -5.68
N PRO A 76 4.36 -2.76 -6.28
CA PRO A 76 4.33 -4.17 -6.65
C PRO A 76 4.07 -5.09 -5.46
N LYS A 77 4.70 -4.82 -4.30
CA LYS A 77 4.47 -5.63 -3.09
C LYS A 77 3.07 -5.46 -2.52
N LEU A 78 2.52 -4.24 -2.52
CA LEU A 78 1.14 -4.01 -2.06
C LEU A 78 0.10 -4.57 -3.04
N ALA A 79 0.44 -4.64 -4.32
CA ALA A 79 -0.39 -5.27 -5.33
C ALA A 79 -0.39 -6.80 -5.22
N ASP A 80 0.75 -7.39 -4.88
CA ASP A 80 0.88 -8.84 -4.62
C ASP A 80 -0.03 -9.30 -3.48
N THR A 81 -0.23 -8.44 -2.47
CA THR A 81 -1.17 -8.72 -1.36
C THR A 81 -2.63 -8.42 -1.71
N GLY A 82 -2.95 -7.89 -2.89
CA GLY A 82 -4.32 -7.56 -3.30
C GLY A 82 -4.97 -6.38 -2.57
N VAL A 83 -4.21 -5.65 -1.74
CA VAL A 83 -4.69 -4.46 -0.99
C VAL A 83 -4.96 -3.29 -1.92
N LEU A 84 -4.15 -3.20 -2.97
CA LEU A 84 -4.31 -2.25 -4.05
C LEU A 84 -4.03 -2.95 -5.37
N GLU A 85 -4.38 -2.33 -6.46
CA GLU A 85 -3.89 -2.68 -7.79
C GLU A 85 -3.01 -1.56 -8.28
N TYR A 86 -1.93 -1.93 -8.94
CA TYR A 86 -1.02 -0.99 -9.57
C TYR A 86 -0.97 -1.26 -11.07
N ASP A 87 -1.27 -0.22 -11.85
CA ASP A 87 -1.13 -0.20 -13.30
C ASP A 87 0.14 0.56 -13.69
N SER A 88 1.18 -0.18 -14.05
CA SER A 88 2.48 0.39 -14.43
C SER A 88 2.46 1.10 -15.79
N GLN A 89 1.48 0.81 -16.65
CA GLN A 89 1.35 1.46 -17.96
C GLN A 89 0.83 2.90 -17.80
N SER A 90 -0.14 3.09 -16.92
CA SER A 90 -0.82 4.35 -16.66
C SER A 90 -0.26 5.08 -15.43
N ASN A 91 0.62 4.43 -14.66
CA ASN A 91 1.14 4.91 -13.38
C ASN A 91 0.02 5.28 -12.40
N ARG A 92 -1.01 4.43 -12.34
CA ARG A 92 -2.17 4.61 -11.47
C ARG A 92 -2.28 3.47 -10.49
N THR A 93 -2.67 3.82 -9.28
CA THR A 93 -2.87 2.90 -8.17
C THR A 93 -4.31 2.98 -7.74
N ARG A 94 -4.97 1.83 -7.65
CA ARG A 94 -6.33 1.70 -7.15
C ARG A 94 -6.31 0.94 -5.83
N TYR A 95 -6.56 1.63 -4.73
CA TYR A 95 -6.81 1.02 -3.45
C TYR A 95 -8.14 0.24 -3.48
N ARG A 96 -8.11 -1.00 -2.98
CA ARG A 96 -9.29 -1.89 -2.95
C ARG A 96 -10.02 -1.88 -1.61
N GLY A 97 -9.42 -1.31 -0.56
CA GLY A 97 -9.96 -1.39 0.80
C GLY A 97 -9.71 -2.76 1.42
N HIS A 98 -9.52 -2.81 2.74
CA HIS A 98 -9.40 -4.06 3.48
C HIS A 98 -9.72 -3.83 4.96
N LYS A 99 -10.84 -4.36 5.43
CA LYS A 99 -11.42 -4.00 6.74
C LYS A 99 -10.45 -4.21 7.90
N ARG A 100 -9.76 -5.36 7.95
CA ARG A 100 -8.75 -5.64 8.98
C ARG A 100 -7.57 -4.67 8.95
N LEU A 101 -7.06 -4.33 7.76
CA LEU A 101 -5.92 -3.45 7.61
C LEU A 101 -6.29 -2.02 8.02
N GLU A 102 -7.45 -1.55 7.58
CA GLU A 102 -8.00 -0.24 7.94
C GLU A 102 -8.22 -0.12 9.45
N ALA A 103 -8.77 -1.17 10.08
CA ALA A 103 -8.90 -1.21 11.53
C ALA A 103 -7.55 -1.10 12.25
N LEU A 104 -6.51 -1.80 11.77
CA LEU A 104 -5.17 -1.76 12.36
C LEU A 104 -4.44 -0.43 12.12
N LEU A 105 -4.62 0.17 10.94
CA LEU A 105 -4.08 1.50 10.61
C LEU A 105 -4.71 2.59 11.49
N SER A 106 -6.03 2.50 11.73
CA SER A 106 -6.75 3.44 12.59
C SER A 106 -6.18 3.46 14.02
N VAL A 107 -5.78 2.30 14.58
CA VAL A 107 -5.16 2.24 15.92
C VAL A 107 -3.72 2.75 15.95
N THR A 108 -2.99 2.61 14.84
CA THR A 108 -1.56 2.95 14.76
C THR A 108 -1.31 4.40 14.32
N SER A 109 -2.33 5.08 13.77
CA SER A 109 -2.21 6.47 13.33
C SER A 109 -2.19 7.49 14.49
N VAL A 110 -2.37 7.06 15.73
CA VAL A 110 -2.09 7.87 16.93
C VAL A 110 -0.59 7.77 17.22
N ALA A 111 0.19 8.66 16.62
CA ALA A 111 1.58 8.93 17.02
C ALA A 111 1.90 10.40 16.72
#